data_AF-A0A1I2NJN2-F1
#
_entry.id   AF-A0A1I2NJN2-F1
#
_cell.length_a   1.000
_cell.length_b   1.000
_cell.length_c   1.000
_cell.angle_alpha   90.00
_cell.angle_beta   90.00
_cell.angle_gamma   90.00
#
_symmetry.space_group_name_H-M   'P 1'
#
loop_
_entity.id
_entity.type
_entity.pdbx_description
1 polymer ?
#
loop_
_entity_poly.entity_id
_entity_poly.type
_entity_poly.pdbx_seq_one_letter_code
_entity_poly.pdbx_strand_id
1 'polypeptide(L)'
;MTARTNTPAAADFVRPRAVAGAACLAPWGERAEGVPGGASEELPKVVGFVLSRFSPIVNAAVVECLGDPTSEDNLVGQAGPRTAMVLATMYGDTVTGDTATARMVDGKVHSPLLFFQSVTTSILGHLTKKYGITGPLTSLSHLTDPGGQALLLADSLLESDAADQVVIVGVETAANERAASVQQRLTEDQEQVGALPVSDAAAVVLLRKAGQGSERLPLLASAVTEPDGAAAPEYGWLSGLVAAGRVQTGVAA
;
A
#
# COMPACT_ATOMS: atom_id res chain seq x y z
N MET A 1 -1.22 -33.10 15.52
CA MET A 1 -0.42 -31.86 15.50
C MET A 1 -1.41 -30.70 15.47
N THR A 2 -1.55 -29.99 16.59
CA THR A 2 -2.43 -28.83 16.73
C THR A 2 -1.82 -27.67 15.97
N ALA A 3 -2.52 -27.18 14.94
CA ALA A 3 -2.17 -25.97 14.23
C ALA A 3 -2.04 -24.84 15.26
N ARG A 4 -0.83 -24.25 15.37
CA ARG A 4 -0.66 -23.01 16.12
C ARG A 4 -1.34 -21.93 15.30
N THR A 5 -2.56 -21.57 15.67
CA THR A 5 -3.16 -20.31 15.26
C THR A 5 -2.23 -19.21 15.75
N ASN A 6 -1.41 -18.65 14.87
CA ASN A 6 -0.60 -17.50 15.20
C ASN A 6 -1.57 -16.32 15.23
N THR A 7 -2.31 -16.19 16.34
CA THR A 7 -3.05 -14.97 16.66
C THR A 7 -2.01 -13.86 16.64
N PRO A 8 -2.07 -12.91 15.69
CA PRO A 8 -1.05 -11.87 15.66
C PRO A 8 -1.17 -11.11 16.99
N ALA A 9 -0.03 -10.83 17.62
CA ALA A 9 -0.03 -10.14 18.91
C ALA A 9 -0.84 -8.86 18.77
N ALA A 10 -1.85 -8.68 19.64
CA ALA A 10 -2.56 -7.42 19.74
C ALA A 10 -1.54 -6.35 20.17
N ALA A 11 -0.96 -5.64 19.20
CA ALA A 11 -0.12 -4.50 19.51
C ALA A 11 -1.05 -3.31 19.66
N ASP A 12 -1.32 -2.95 20.91
CA ASP A 12 -1.86 -1.65 21.24
C ASP A 12 -0.77 -0.60 20.96
N PHE A 13 -1.09 0.39 20.13
CA PHE A 13 -0.17 1.52 19.95
C PHE A 13 -0.04 2.30 21.25
N VAL A 14 1.20 2.61 21.65
CA VAL A 14 1.51 3.32 22.90
C VAL A 14 0.88 4.72 22.89
N ARG A 15 0.69 5.31 21.70
CA ARG A 15 0.04 6.61 21.51
C ARG A 15 -0.95 6.57 20.34
N PRO A 16 -2.10 7.26 20.45
CA PRO A 16 -3.07 7.32 19.37
C PRO A 16 -2.51 8.06 18.14
N ARG A 17 -2.92 7.62 16.95
CA ARG A 17 -2.55 8.20 15.66
C ARG A 17 -3.78 8.80 14.98
N ALA A 18 -3.57 9.90 14.26
CA ALA A 18 -4.61 10.55 13.47
C ALA A 18 -4.42 10.17 11.99
N VAL A 19 -5.50 9.74 11.33
CA VAL A 19 -5.54 9.59 9.87
C VAL A 19 -5.82 10.97 9.29
N ALA A 20 -4.82 11.53 8.59
CA ALA A 20 -4.88 12.86 8.00
C ALA A 20 -5.32 12.83 6.53
N GLY A 21 -5.22 11.68 5.87
CA GLY A 21 -5.70 11.47 4.52
C GLY A 21 -5.80 9.98 4.22
N ALA A 22 -6.72 9.60 3.36
CA ALA A 22 -6.80 8.25 2.85
C ALA A 22 -7.40 8.23 1.44
N ALA A 23 -6.95 7.29 0.62
CA ALA A 23 -7.54 6.98 -0.67
C ALA A 23 -7.46 5.48 -0.94
N CYS A 24 -8.40 4.96 -1.70
CA CYS A 24 -8.33 3.61 -2.23
C CYS A 24 -8.74 3.63 -3.68
N LEU A 25 -7.88 3.09 -4.53
CA LEU A 25 -8.14 2.90 -5.94
C LEU A 25 -8.16 1.42 -6.26
N ALA A 26 -9.13 1.06 -7.07
CA ALA A 26 -9.25 -0.25 -7.67
C ALA A 26 -8.96 -0.13 -9.18
N PRO A 27 -9.08 -1.22 -9.97
CA PRO A 27 -8.63 -1.23 -11.36
C PRO A 27 -9.47 -0.28 -12.23
N TRP A 28 -9.01 -0.04 -13.45
CA TRP A 28 -9.70 0.81 -14.40
C TRP A 28 -10.11 0.09 -15.69
N GLY A 29 -11.00 0.71 -16.47
CA GLY A 29 -11.50 0.20 -17.75
C GLY A 29 -12.42 -1.00 -17.56
N GLU A 30 -12.38 -1.98 -18.46
CA GLU A 30 -13.26 -3.16 -18.39
C GLU A 30 -13.12 -3.96 -17.07
N ARG A 31 -11.94 -3.91 -16.43
CA ARG A 31 -11.72 -4.58 -15.13
C ARG A 31 -12.28 -3.82 -13.92
N ALA A 32 -12.72 -2.58 -14.12
CA ALA A 32 -13.38 -1.77 -13.09
C ALA A 32 -14.87 -2.09 -12.94
N GLU A 33 -15.46 -2.79 -13.91
CA GLU A 33 -16.90 -3.06 -13.92
C GLU A 33 -17.30 -3.89 -12.69
N GLY A 34 -18.15 -3.29 -11.84
CA GLY A 34 -18.60 -3.93 -10.59
C GLY A 34 -17.58 -3.94 -9.45
N VAL A 35 -16.41 -3.32 -9.60
CA VAL A 35 -15.40 -3.20 -8.53
C VAL A 35 -15.51 -1.83 -7.85
N PRO A 36 -15.76 -1.77 -6.53
CA PRO A 36 -15.73 -0.51 -5.77
C PRO A 36 -14.42 0.25 -5.98
N GLY A 37 -14.48 1.58 -6.13
CA GLY A 37 -13.28 2.40 -6.40
C GLY A 37 -12.63 2.19 -7.78
N GLY A 38 -13.29 1.45 -8.68
CA GLY A 38 -12.83 1.29 -10.06
C GLY A 38 -13.10 2.53 -10.92
N ALA A 39 -12.18 2.85 -11.82
CA ALA A 39 -12.29 4.02 -12.72
C ALA A 39 -12.67 3.61 -14.15
N SER A 40 -13.42 4.45 -14.86
CA SER A 40 -13.80 4.17 -16.26
C SER A 40 -12.64 4.27 -17.26
N GLU A 41 -11.61 5.05 -16.94
CA GLU A 41 -10.51 5.39 -17.86
C GLU A 41 -9.14 4.95 -17.35
N GLU A 42 -8.21 4.75 -18.28
CA GLU A 42 -6.85 4.33 -17.93
C GLU A 42 -6.08 5.35 -17.11
N LEU A 43 -5.45 4.86 -16.04
CA LEU A 43 -4.63 5.71 -15.20
C LEU A 43 -3.53 6.38 -16.02
N PRO A 44 -3.23 7.66 -15.74
CA PRO A 44 -2.16 8.36 -16.40
C PRO A 44 -0.84 7.60 -16.31
N LYS A 45 -0.12 7.53 -17.44
CA LYS A 45 1.21 6.93 -17.50
C LYS A 45 2.16 7.70 -16.58
N VAL A 46 3.01 6.98 -15.87
CA VAL A 46 4.09 7.57 -15.08
C VAL A 46 5.39 7.47 -15.86
N VAL A 47 6.03 8.60 -16.13
CA VAL A 47 7.31 8.64 -16.85
C VAL A 47 8.31 7.74 -16.13
N GLY A 48 8.94 6.84 -16.90
CA GLY A 48 9.90 5.88 -16.34
C GLY A 48 9.28 4.59 -15.78
N PHE A 49 7.95 4.41 -15.82
CA PHE A 49 7.25 3.18 -15.44
C PHE A 49 6.26 2.78 -16.54
N VAL A 50 6.69 1.86 -17.41
CA VAL A 50 6.00 1.62 -18.70
C VAL A 50 5.50 0.19 -18.89
N LEU A 51 5.93 -0.76 -18.04
CA LEU A 51 5.61 -2.17 -18.22
C LEU A 51 4.37 -2.63 -17.46
N SER A 52 4.22 -2.17 -16.22
CA SER A 52 3.27 -2.69 -15.26
C SER A 52 2.36 -1.60 -14.73
N ARG A 53 1.19 -2.02 -14.26
CA ARG A 53 0.19 -1.17 -13.61
C ARG A 53 0.52 -0.87 -12.14
N PHE A 54 1.46 -1.61 -11.55
CA PHE A 54 1.88 -1.46 -10.16
C PHE A 54 2.27 -0.02 -9.80
N SER A 55 3.16 0.59 -10.60
CA SER A 55 3.63 1.95 -10.32
C SER A 55 2.58 3.04 -10.66
N PRO A 56 1.85 2.96 -11.79
CA PRO A 56 0.74 3.87 -12.06
C PRO A 56 -0.36 3.89 -10.98
N ILE A 57 -0.81 2.73 -10.48
CA ILE A 57 -1.87 2.68 -9.45
C ILE A 57 -1.39 3.25 -8.12
N VAL A 58 -0.13 2.98 -7.74
CA VAL A 58 0.50 3.60 -6.56
C VAL A 58 0.55 5.12 -6.71
N ASN A 59 1.02 5.63 -7.85
CA ASN A 59 1.11 7.08 -8.07
C ASN A 59 -0.28 7.74 -8.00
N ALA A 60 -1.29 7.15 -8.65
CA ALA A 60 -2.64 7.69 -8.64
C ALA A 60 -3.24 7.71 -7.23
N ALA A 61 -3.14 6.60 -6.50
CA ALA A 61 -3.71 6.51 -5.15
C ALA A 61 -3.00 7.46 -4.16
N VAL A 62 -1.69 7.66 -4.32
CA VAL A 62 -0.94 8.64 -3.52
C VAL A 62 -1.33 10.07 -3.86
N VAL A 63 -1.51 10.42 -5.14
CA VAL A 63 -1.99 11.76 -5.54
C VAL A 63 -3.42 12.01 -5.07
N GLU A 64 -4.30 11.01 -5.12
CA GLU A 64 -5.66 11.13 -4.60
C GLU A 64 -5.68 11.33 -3.08
N CYS A 65 -4.83 10.59 -2.35
CA CYS A 65 -4.72 10.73 -0.91
C CYS A 65 -4.10 12.07 -0.48
N LEU A 66 -2.99 12.46 -1.10
CA LEU A 66 -2.18 13.59 -0.63
C LEU A 66 -2.51 14.91 -1.34
N GLY A 67 -3.25 14.90 -2.45
CA GLY A 67 -3.47 16.05 -3.31
C GLY A 67 -2.35 16.27 -4.34
N ASP A 68 -2.53 17.22 -5.25
CA ASP A 68 -1.54 17.53 -6.29
C ASP A 68 -0.20 17.95 -5.66
N PRO A 69 0.93 17.32 -6.01
CA PRO A 69 2.25 17.66 -5.45
C PRO A 69 2.72 19.09 -5.76
N THR A 70 2.13 19.76 -6.75
CA THR A 70 2.41 21.17 -7.09
C THR A 70 1.52 22.15 -6.34
N SER A 71 0.47 21.67 -5.67
CA SER A 71 -0.40 22.50 -4.84
C SER A 71 0.25 22.76 -3.48
N GLU A 72 0.18 24.00 -2.99
CA GLU A 72 0.58 24.34 -1.63
C GLU A 72 -0.33 23.69 -0.56
N ASP A 73 -1.55 23.30 -0.95
CA ASP A 73 -2.56 22.70 -0.07
C ASP A 73 -2.45 21.17 0.06
N ASN A 74 -1.42 20.55 -0.55
CA ASN A 74 -1.22 19.12 -0.43
C ASN A 74 -0.95 18.70 1.03
N LEU A 75 -1.35 17.48 1.41
CA LEU A 75 -1.28 17.02 2.79
C LEU A 75 0.14 16.81 3.32
N VAL A 76 1.15 16.76 2.45
CA VAL A 76 2.55 16.65 2.89
C VAL A 76 3.07 18.03 3.31
N GLY A 77 2.84 19.05 2.49
CA GLY A 77 3.23 20.44 2.72
C GLY A 77 4.68 20.58 3.19
N GLN A 78 4.90 21.47 4.17
CA GLN A 78 6.22 21.73 4.75
C GLN A 78 6.76 20.57 5.61
N ALA A 79 5.95 19.53 5.87
CA ALA A 79 6.37 18.38 6.65
C ALA A 79 7.10 17.30 5.80
N GLY A 80 7.33 17.54 4.51
CA GLY A 80 8.09 16.65 3.61
C GLY A 80 9.39 16.10 4.23
N PRO A 81 10.29 16.94 4.78
CA PRO A 81 11.53 16.47 5.39
C PRO A 81 11.36 15.52 6.58
N ARG A 82 10.16 15.50 7.18
CA ARG A 82 9.76 14.71 8.36
C ARG A 82 8.68 13.69 8.02
N THR A 83 8.51 13.38 6.75
CA THR A 83 7.55 12.39 6.26
C THR A 83 8.29 11.10 5.94
N ALA A 84 7.82 9.97 6.45
CA ALA A 84 8.26 8.66 5.98
C ALA A 84 7.27 8.09 4.96
N MET A 85 7.72 7.15 4.13
CA MET A 85 6.85 6.33 3.29
C MET A 85 7.13 4.85 3.51
N VAL A 86 6.06 4.07 3.66
CA VAL A 86 6.09 2.62 3.81
C VAL A 86 5.22 2.01 2.73
N LEU A 87 5.79 1.15 1.87
CA LEU A 87 5.03 0.35 0.91
C LEU A 87 4.92 -1.09 1.37
N ALA A 88 3.71 -1.61 1.38
CA ALA A 88 3.40 -3.00 1.67
C ALA A 88 2.84 -3.70 0.43
N THR A 89 3.24 -4.95 0.22
CA THR A 89 2.80 -5.81 -0.88
C THR A 89 3.05 -7.27 -0.50
N MET A 90 2.31 -8.21 -1.09
CA MET A 90 2.64 -9.63 -0.99
C MET A 90 3.70 -10.00 -2.03
N TYR A 91 3.53 -9.63 -3.30
CA TYR A 91 4.35 -10.15 -4.40
C TYR A 91 5.12 -9.07 -5.16
N GLY A 92 4.84 -7.79 -4.92
CA GLY A 92 5.46 -6.68 -5.63
C GLY A 92 5.09 -6.63 -7.12
N ASP A 93 5.92 -5.98 -7.92
CA ASP A 93 5.71 -5.86 -9.36
C ASP A 93 6.17 -7.11 -10.12
N THR A 94 5.39 -8.18 -10.00
CA THR A 94 5.65 -9.47 -10.64
C THR A 94 5.69 -9.38 -12.16
N VAL A 95 4.87 -8.52 -12.78
CA VAL A 95 4.87 -8.31 -14.24
C VAL A 95 6.22 -7.79 -14.74
N THR A 96 6.75 -6.76 -14.08
CA THR A 96 8.06 -6.20 -14.43
C THR A 96 9.18 -7.20 -14.15
N GLY A 97 9.14 -7.90 -13.01
CA GLY A 97 10.11 -8.93 -12.65
C GLY A 97 10.14 -10.10 -13.65
N ASP A 98 8.98 -10.58 -14.08
CA ASP A 98 8.83 -11.69 -15.02
C ASP A 98 9.34 -11.29 -16.41
N THR A 99 8.98 -10.09 -16.86
CA THR A 99 9.46 -9.55 -18.14
C THR A 99 10.97 -9.39 -18.14
N ALA A 100 11.55 -8.89 -17.05
CA ALA A 100 13.00 -8.75 -16.92
C ALA A 100 13.70 -10.11 -16.94
N THR A 101 13.13 -11.10 -16.23
CA THR A 101 13.65 -12.48 -16.18
C THR A 101 13.58 -13.14 -17.56
N ALA A 102 12.44 -13.05 -18.26
CA ALA A 102 12.26 -13.63 -19.59
C ALA A 102 13.25 -13.04 -20.61
N ARG A 103 13.46 -11.71 -20.58
CA ARG A 103 14.46 -11.07 -21.45
C ARG A 103 15.89 -11.55 -21.17
N MET A 104 16.22 -11.76 -19.90
CA MET A 104 17.54 -12.28 -19.50
C MET A 104 17.75 -13.71 -20.01
N VAL A 105 16.74 -14.58 -19.85
CA VAL A 105 16.79 -15.96 -20.36
C VAL A 105 16.91 -16.00 -21.88
N ASP A 106 16.24 -15.08 -22.58
CA ASP A 106 16.35 -14.91 -24.04
C ASP A 106 17.70 -14.32 -24.52
N GLY A 107 18.64 -14.02 -23.62
CA GLY A 107 19.92 -13.38 -23.95
C GLY A 107 19.80 -11.94 -24.45
N LYS A 108 18.66 -11.27 -24.19
CA LYS A 108 18.44 -9.87 -24.59
C LYS A 108 19.15 -8.94 -23.61
N VAL A 109 19.76 -7.87 -24.13
CA VAL A 109 20.45 -6.86 -23.33
C VAL A 109 19.48 -6.26 -22.30
N HIS A 110 19.90 -6.25 -21.03
CA HIS A 110 19.15 -5.59 -19.96
C HIS A 110 18.96 -4.10 -20.29
N SER A 111 17.71 -3.68 -20.43
CA SER A 111 17.38 -2.26 -20.46
C SER A 111 17.60 -1.68 -19.06
N PRO A 112 18.45 -0.64 -18.88
CA PRO A 112 18.67 -0.02 -17.58
C PRO A 112 17.39 0.44 -16.88
N LEU A 113 16.37 0.83 -17.66
CA LEU A 113 15.06 1.21 -17.15
C LEU A 113 14.31 0.03 -16.50
N LEU A 114 14.50 -1.20 -17.00
CA LEU A 114 13.83 -2.38 -16.45
C LEU A 114 14.38 -2.78 -15.09
N PHE A 115 15.70 -2.66 -14.90
CA PHE A 115 16.30 -2.88 -13.60
C PHE A 115 15.74 -1.89 -12.57
N PHE A 116 15.65 -0.60 -12.93
CA PHE A 116 15.06 0.41 -12.06
C PHE A 116 13.58 0.13 -11.74
N GLN A 117 12.75 -0.20 -12.74
CA GLN A 117 11.32 -0.46 -12.52
C GLN A 117 11.04 -1.74 -11.71
N SER A 118 11.97 -2.69 -11.68
CA SER A 118 11.78 -3.97 -10.97
C SER A 118 11.87 -3.87 -9.45
N VAL A 119 12.36 -2.75 -8.91
CA VAL A 119 12.47 -2.54 -7.47
C VAL A 119 11.20 -1.86 -6.96
N THR A 120 10.54 -2.48 -5.98
CA THR A 120 9.26 -2.02 -5.43
C THR A 120 9.30 -0.60 -4.89
N THR A 121 10.46 -0.15 -4.40
CA THR A 121 10.67 1.20 -3.87
C THR A 121 10.85 2.28 -4.94
N SER A 122 11.05 1.93 -6.21
CA SER A 122 11.35 2.92 -7.26
C SER A 122 10.22 3.93 -7.45
N ILE A 123 8.96 3.49 -7.37
CA ILE A 123 7.83 4.41 -7.43
C ILE A 123 7.75 5.33 -6.21
N LEU A 124 8.15 4.85 -5.04
CA LEU A 124 8.24 5.70 -3.86
C LEU A 124 9.32 6.75 -4.04
N GLY A 125 10.50 6.38 -4.56
CA GLY A 125 11.57 7.35 -4.86
C GLY A 125 11.15 8.44 -5.86
N HIS A 126 10.28 8.10 -6.81
CA HIS A 126 9.67 9.08 -7.71
C HIS A 126 8.70 10.02 -6.99
N LEU A 127 7.85 9.48 -6.10
CA LEU A 127 6.89 10.25 -5.32
C LEU A 127 7.57 11.14 -4.28
N THR A 128 8.58 10.63 -3.56
CA THR A 128 9.29 11.41 -2.54
C THR A 128 9.93 12.64 -3.15
N LYS A 129 10.52 12.52 -4.34
CA LYS A 129 11.06 13.66 -5.09
C LYS A 129 9.99 14.72 -5.39
N LYS A 130 8.78 14.31 -5.77
CA LYS A 130 7.68 15.24 -6.10
C LYS A 130 7.15 15.98 -4.87
N TYR A 131 7.00 15.29 -3.75
CA TYR A 131 6.46 15.85 -2.51
C TYR A 131 7.53 16.44 -1.57
N GLY A 132 8.80 16.46 -1.97
CA GLY A 132 9.89 16.92 -1.10
C GLY A 132 10.08 16.06 0.16
N ILE A 133 9.75 14.77 0.07
CA ILE A 133 9.87 13.83 1.19
C ILE A 133 11.31 13.35 1.31
N THR A 134 11.93 13.54 2.48
CA THR A 134 13.31 13.10 2.74
C THR A 134 13.45 12.25 4.00
N GLY A 135 12.34 11.86 4.63
CA GLY A 135 12.35 10.92 5.73
C GLY A 135 12.52 9.46 5.26
N PRO A 136 12.40 8.49 6.19
CA PRO A 136 12.60 7.08 5.89
C PRO A 136 11.72 6.55 4.75
N LEU A 137 12.33 5.75 3.88
CA LEU A 137 11.68 5.11 2.72
C LEU A 137 11.87 3.60 2.81
N THR A 138 10.78 2.86 3.04
CA THR A 138 10.85 1.41 3.22
C THR A 138 9.78 0.71 2.39
N SER A 139 10.10 -0.47 1.87
CA SER A 139 9.11 -1.42 1.37
C SER A 139 9.24 -2.72 2.13
N LEU A 140 8.11 -3.33 2.46
CA LEU A 140 8.04 -4.63 3.09
C LEU A 140 7.16 -5.57 2.27
N SER A 141 7.49 -6.86 2.38
CA SER A 141 6.70 -7.94 1.84
C SER A 141 6.39 -8.93 2.96
N HIS A 142 5.12 -9.32 3.06
CA HIS A 142 4.67 -10.28 4.07
C HIS A 142 3.51 -11.12 3.52
N LEU A 143 3.52 -12.44 3.74
CA LEU A 143 2.53 -13.32 3.10
C LEU A 143 1.18 -13.37 3.79
N THR A 144 1.10 -13.13 5.11
CA THR A 144 -0.17 -13.21 5.86
C THR A 144 -0.88 -11.87 6.00
N ASP A 145 -0.18 -10.87 6.53
CA ASP A 145 -0.75 -9.55 6.85
C ASP A 145 0.25 -8.41 6.58
N PRO A 146 0.50 -8.07 5.30
CA PRO A 146 1.36 -6.93 4.97
C PRO A 146 0.82 -5.61 5.53
N GLY A 147 -0.51 -5.45 5.63
CA GLY A 147 -1.16 -4.25 6.14
C GLY A 147 -0.82 -3.99 7.61
N GLY A 148 -1.03 -4.97 8.48
CA GLY A 148 -0.70 -4.87 9.90
C GLY A 148 0.80 -4.64 10.15
N GLN A 149 1.67 -5.31 9.40
CA GLN A 149 3.12 -5.06 9.48
C GLN A 149 3.50 -3.63 9.08
N ALA A 150 2.83 -3.06 8.08
CA ALA A 150 3.06 -1.67 7.68
C ALA A 150 2.58 -0.68 8.73
N LEU A 151 1.44 -0.94 9.38
CA LEU A 151 0.94 -0.13 10.48
C LEU A 151 1.89 -0.16 11.68
N LEU A 152 2.43 -1.34 12.05
CA LEU A 152 3.43 -1.50 13.10
C LEU A 152 4.72 -0.71 12.82
N LEU A 153 5.21 -0.80 11.58
CA LEU A 153 6.40 -0.06 11.17
C LEU A 153 6.13 1.45 11.19
N ALA A 154 4.96 1.89 10.69
CA ALA A 154 4.58 3.29 10.71
C ALA A 154 4.49 3.84 12.14
N ASP A 155 3.94 3.07 13.07
CA ASP A 155 3.90 3.46 14.48
C ASP A 155 5.30 3.60 15.06
N SER A 156 6.18 2.61 14.83
CA SER A 156 7.58 2.67 15.27
C SER A 156 8.31 3.90 14.72
N LEU A 157 8.07 4.25 13.44
CA LEU A 157 8.62 5.45 12.82
C LEU A 157 8.08 6.74 13.45
N LEU A 158 6.79 6.78 13.80
CA LEU A 158 6.15 7.89 14.49
C LEU A 158 6.48 7.96 15.99
N GLU A 159 6.94 6.88 16.61
CA GLU A 159 7.49 6.92 17.96
C GLU A 159 8.91 7.45 17.98
N SER A 160 9.68 7.09 16.95
CA SER A 160 11.01 7.63 16.75
C SER A 160 10.97 9.11 16.38
N ASP A 161 12.09 9.80 16.57
CA ASP A 161 12.30 11.14 16.03
C ASP A 161 12.68 11.11 14.53
N ALA A 162 12.39 10.02 13.81
CA ALA A 162 12.69 9.90 12.38
C ALA A 162 11.60 10.51 11.49
N ALA A 163 10.35 10.56 11.95
CA ALA A 163 9.23 11.13 11.21
C ALA A 163 8.11 11.66 12.12
N ASP A 164 7.38 12.65 11.62
CA ASP A 164 6.18 13.21 12.25
C ASP A 164 4.89 12.79 11.53
N GLN A 165 5.03 12.33 10.29
CA GLN A 165 3.97 11.70 9.51
C GLN A 165 4.48 10.52 8.68
N VAL A 166 3.63 9.54 8.43
CA VAL A 166 3.95 8.35 7.64
C VAL A 166 2.87 8.13 6.60
N VAL A 167 3.28 8.04 5.33
CA VAL A 167 2.41 7.59 4.24
C VAL A 167 2.56 6.09 4.11
N ILE A 168 1.49 5.35 4.35
CA ILE A 168 1.42 3.91 4.12
C ILE A 168 0.77 3.69 2.77
N VAL A 169 1.40 2.87 1.93
CA VAL A 169 0.91 2.46 0.61
C VAL A 169 0.80 0.95 0.61
N GLY A 170 -0.41 0.42 0.67
CA GLY A 170 -0.67 -0.96 0.31
C GLY A 170 -0.96 -1.05 -1.18
N VAL A 171 -0.34 -2.00 -1.88
CA VAL A 171 -0.62 -2.22 -3.31
C VAL A 171 -0.50 -3.70 -3.63
N GLU A 172 -1.42 -4.19 -4.47
CA GLU A 172 -1.27 -5.47 -5.13
C GLU A 172 -1.91 -5.43 -6.52
N THR A 173 -1.29 -6.09 -7.50
CA THR A 173 -1.87 -6.27 -8.83
C THR A 173 -2.53 -7.64 -8.95
N ALA A 174 -3.46 -7.78 -9.89
CA ALA A 174 -4.03 -9.07 -10.24
C ALA A 174 -2.92 -10.11 -10.44
N ALA A 175 -3.11 -11.29 -9.83
CA ALA A 175 -2.10 -12.33 -9.84
C ALA A 175 -1.77 -12.77 -11.27
N ASN A 176 -0.50 -12.71 -11.64
CA ASN A 176 0.00 -13.36 -12.83
C ASN A 176 0.22 -14.87 -12.57
N GLU A 177 0.60 -15.64 -13.59
CA GLU A 177 0.79 -17.10 -13.48
C GLU A 177 1.74 -17.48 -12.33
N ARG A 178 2.82 -16.71 -12.14
CA ARG A 178 3.77 -16.94 -11.05
C ARG A 178 3.12 -16.72 -9.69
N ALA A 179 2.51 -15.56 -9.46
CA ALA A 179 1.86 -15.23 -8.19
C ALA A 179 0.75 -16.24 -7.86
N ALA A 180 -0.07 -16.60 -8.85
CA ALA A 180 -1.11 -17.62 -8.71
C ALA A 180 -0.53 -18.99 -8.32
N SER A 181 0.56 -19.42 -8.97
CA SER A 181 1.23 -20.70 -8.64
C SER A 181 1.84 -20.73 -7.24
N VAL A 182 2.31 -19.58 -6.74
CA VAL A 182 2.84 -19.44 -5.38
C VAL A 182 1.69 -19.50 -4.38
N GLN A 183 0.62 -18.73 -4.60
CA GLN A 183 -0.58 -18.74 -3.76
C GLN A 183 -1.19 -20.14 -3.66
N GLN A 184 -1.30 -20.85 -4.79
CA GLN A 184 -1.83 -22.21 -4.83
C GLN A 184 -0.99 -23.17 -4.00
N ARG A 185 0.34 -23.18 -4.18
CA ARG A 185 1.24 -24.06 -3.41
C ARG A 185 1.19 -23.80 -1.91
N LEU A 186 1.22 -22.52 -1.51
CA LEU A 186 1.10 -22.15 -0.10
C LEU A 186 -0.24 -22.62 0.49
N THR A 187 -1.32 -22.51 -0.28
CA THR A 187 -2.65 -22.99 0.16
C THR A 187 -2.70 -24.51 0.27
N GLU A 188 -2.11 -25.24 -0.70
CA GLU A 188 -2.01 -26.71 -0.69
C GLU A 188 -1.18 -27.22 0.50
N ASP A 189 -0.09 -26.52 0.83
CA ASP A 189 0.77 -26.81 1.98
C ASP A 189 0.14 -26.39 3.32
N GLN A 190 -1.09 -25.87 3.31
CA GLN A 190 -1.83 -25.36 4.48
C GLN A 190 -1.09 -24.22 5.21
N GLU A 191 -0.24 -23.49 4.49
CA GLU A 191 0.41 -22.28 5.00
C GLU A 191 -0.61 -21.15 5.11
N GLN A 192 -0.48 -20.34 6.16
CA GLN A 192 -1.31 -19.16 6.29
C GLN A 192 -0.87 -18.11 5.26
N VAL A 193 -1.79 -17.69 4.39
CA VAL A 193 -1.55 -16.68 3.37
C VAL A 193 -2.74 -15.73 3.32
N GLY A 194 -2.46 -14.44 3.12
CA GLY A 194 -3.47 -13.39 3.00
C GLY A 194 -4.28 -13.55 1.72
N ALA A 195 -5.53 -13.09 1.75
CA ALA A 195 -6.34 -13.00 0.54
C ALA A 195 -5.79 -11.89 -0.37
N LEU A 196 -5.66 -12.20 -1.67
CA LEU A 196 -5.35 -11.18 -2.67
C LEU A 196 -6.60 -10.35 -3.00
N PRO A 197 -6.45 -9.07 -3.38
CA PRO A 197 -7.57 -8.32 -3.96
C PRO A 197 -8.05 -8.99 -5.25
N VAL A 198 -9.33 -8.81 -5.58
CA VAL A 198 -9.96 -9.41 -6.77
C VAL A 198 -9.38 -8.87 -8.08
N SER A 199 -8.65 -7.76 -8.03
CA SER A 199 -8.01 -7.10 -9.16
C SER A 199 -6.88 -6.18 -8.68
N ASP A 200 -6.32 -5.36 -9.58
CA ASP A 200 -5.34 -4.33 -9.24
C ASP A 200 -5.93 -3.35 -8.22
N ALA A 201 -5.28 -3.18 -7.07
CA ALA A 201 -5.73 -2.27 -6.04
C ALA A 201 -4.57 -1.62 -5.29
N ALA A 202 -4.79 -0.37 -4.88
CA ALA A 202 -3.92 0.34 -3.95
C ALA A 202 -4.74 1.06 -2.88
N ALA A 203 -4.28 1.01 -1.64
CA ALA A 203 -4.84 1.74 -0.51
C ALA A 203 -3.74 2.58 0.13
N VAL A 204 -4.00 3.87 0.31
CA VAL A 204 -3.04 4.83 0.87
C VAL A 204 -3.64 5.46 2.11
N VAL A 205 -2.86 5.53 3.18
CA VAL A 205 -3.23 6.18 4.44
C VAL A 205 -2.08 7.07 4.90
N LEU A 206 -2.36 8.34 5.17
CA LEU A 206 -1.44 9.27 5.82
C LEU A 206 -1.73 9.28 7.32
N LEU A 207 -0.76 8.83 8.12
CA LEU A 207 -0.81 8.85 9.58
C LEU A 207 0.03 10.00 10.14
N ARG A 208 -0.48 10.64 11.20
CA ARG A 208 0.24 11.64 11.99
C ARG A 208 0.20 11.29 13.47
N LYS A 209 1.15 11.82 14.24
CA LYS A 209 1.04 11.89 15.71
C LYS A 209 -0.26 12.65 16.06
N ALA A 210 -1.13 12.09 16.89
CA ALA A 210 -2.33 12.80 17.34
C ALA A 210 -1.93 14.03 18.18
N GLY A 211 -2.54 15.19 17.91
CA GLY A 211 -2.42 16.38 18.76
C GLY A 211 -3.32 16.27 20.01
N GLN A 212 -3.16 17.20 20.96
CA GLN A 212 -4.15 17.32 22.05
C GLN A 212 -5.51 17.70 21.44
N GLY A 213 -6.51 16.82 21.58
CA GLY A 213 -7.85 17.00 21.02
C GLY A 213 -8.09 16.32 19.66
N SER A 214 -7.12 15.63 19.07
CA SER A 214 -7.35 14.79 17.88
C SER A 214 -8.01 13.46 18.28
N GLU A 215 -9.05 13.05 17.55
CA GLU A 215 -9.69 11.76 17.76
C GLU A 215 -8.73 10.59 17.51
N ARG A 216 -8.92 9.54 18.30
CA ARG A 216 -7.99 8.43 18.48
C ARG A 216 -8.46 7.25 17.64
N LEU A 217 -7.62 6.78 16.74
CA LEU A 217 -7.82 5.46 16.16
C LEU A 217 -7.09 4.43 17.02
N PRO A 218 -7.78 3.40 17.55
CA PRO A 218 -7.13 2.16 17.90
C PRO A 218 -6.80 1.49 16.56
N LEU A 219 -5.74 1.94 15.88
CA LEU A 219 -5.17 1.09 14.84
C LEU A 219 -4.65 -0.13 15.60
N LEU A 220 -5.30 -1.28 15.51
CA LEU A 220 -4.79 -2.50 16.11
C LEU A 220 -4.03 -3.22 15.02
N ALA A 221 -2.73 -3.42 15.25
CA ALA A 221 -1.80 -4.11 14.34
C ALA A 221 -2.19 -5.55 13.96
N SER A 222 -3.23 -6.09 14.59
CA SER A 222 -3.70 -7.47 14.43
C SER A 222 -5.23 -7.53 14.23
N ALA A 223 -5.88 -6.37 14.24
CA ALA A 223 -7.31 -6.29 14.17
C ALA A 223 -7.71 -4.95 13.55
N VAL A 224 -7.84 -4.93 12.23
CA VAL A 224 -9.09 -4.38 11.72
C VAL A 224 -10.20 -5.37 12.09
N THR A 225 -10.48 -5.51 13.38
CA THR A 225 -11.80 -5.96 13.83
C THR A 225 -12.70 -4.81 13.43
N GLU A 226 -13.37 -5.01 12.30
CA GLU A 226 -14.58 -4.31 11.84
C GLU A 226 -14.87 -3.04 12.66
N PRO A 227 -14.28 -1.89 12.28
CA PRO A 227 -14.79 -0.61 12.74
C PRO A 227 -16.12 -0.37 12.01
N ASP A 228 -17.20 -0.98 12.51
CA ASP A 228 -18.61 -0.72 12.18
C ASP A 228 -18.94 -0.53 10.68
N GLY A 229 -18.19 -1.19 9.81
CA GLY A 229 -18.26 -1.06 8.38
C GLY A 229 -17.87 -2.37 7.75
N ALA A 230 -18.74 -2.89 6.89
CA ALA A 230 -18.56 -4.18 6.23
C ALA A 230 -17.12 -4.29 5.71
N ALA A 231 -16.41 -5.34 6.12
CA ALA A 231 -15.19 -5.77 5.45
C ALA A 231 -15.40 -5.62 3.94
N ALA A 232 -14.39 -5.08 3.26
CA ALA A 232 -14.39 -4.94 1.82
C ALA A 232 -13.57 -6.10 1.24
N PRO A 233 -14.05 -7.36 1.33
CA PRO A 233 -13.27 -8.55 1.02
C PRO A 233 -12.71 -8.55 -0.40
N GLU A 234 -13.31 -7.77 -1.30
CA GLU A 234 -12.82 -7.53 -2.66
C GLU A 234 -11.39 -6.96 -2.68
N TYR A 235 -10.93 -6.32 -1.61
CA TYR A 235 -9.57 -5.79 -1.48
C TYR A 235 -8.60 -6.75 -0.77
N GLY A 236 -9.07 -7.93 -0.35
CA GLY A 236 -8.22 -8.93 0.30
C GLY A 236 -7.50 -8.35 1.54
N TRP A 237 -6.19 -8.53 1.63
CA TRP A 237 -5.37 -8.00 2.73
C TRP A 237 -5.36 -6.47 2.82
N LEU A 238 -5.67 -5.75 1.74
CA LEU A 238 -5.75 -4.27 1.76
C LEU A 238 -6.98 -3.77 2.53
N SER A 239 -7.96 -4.62 2.82
CA SER A 239 -9.22 -4.27 3.50
C SER A 239 -8.98 -3.48 4.79
N GLY A 240 -7.93 -3.82 5.53
CA GLY A 240 -7.58 -3.11 6.76
C GLY A 240 -7.18 -1.65 6.55
N LEU A 241 -6.41 -1.37 5.49
CA LEU A 241 -6.03 -0.01 5.11
C LEU A 241 -7.22 0.77 4.55
N VAL A 242 -8.09 0.11 3.78
CA VAL A 242 -9.33 0.71 3.26
C VAL A 242 -10.26 1.11 4.40
N ALA A 243 -10.44 0.23 5.38
CA ALA A 243 -11.26 0.52 6.56
C ALA A 243 -10.69 1.70 7.37
N ALA A 244 -9.37 1.74 7.57
CA ALA A 244 -8.71 2.86 8.26
C ALA A 244 -9.00 4.22 7.58
N GLY A 245 -9.13 4.23 6.25
CA GLY A 245 -9.50 5.44 5.49
C GLY A 245 -10.97 5.85 5.64
N ARG A 246 -11.90 4.89 5.68
CA ARG A 246 -13.35 5.17 5.79
C ARG A 246 -13.74 5.84 7.11
N VAL A 247 -13.04 5.52 8.20
CA VAL A 247 -13.27 6.16 9.52
C VAL A 247 -13.05 7.68 9.45
N GLN A 248 -12.19 8.17 8.55
CA GLN A 248 -12.02 9.61 8.33
C GLN A 248 -13.24 10.26 7.65
N THR A 249 -13.86 9.58 6.68
CA THR A 249 -14.99 10.11 5.91
C THR A 249 -16.32 10.16 6.67
N GLY A 250 -16.50 9.26 7.65
CA GLY A 250 -17.71 9.21 8.48
C GLY A 250 -17.82 10.32 9.53
N VAL A 251 -16.79 11.14 9.70
CA VAL A 251 -16.73 12.25 10.68
C VAL A 251 -17.00 13.61 10.01
N ALA A 252 -17.19 13.64 8.68
CA ALA A 252 -17.66 14.82 7.96
C ALA A 252 -19.19 14.83 7.84
N ALA A 253 -19.89 14.99 8.96
CA ALA A 253 -21.32 15.34 9.01
C ALA A 253 -21.62 16.23 10.24
#